data_AF-A0A349YEP0-F1
#
_entry.id   AF-A0A349YEP0-F1
#
_cell.length_a   1.000
_cell.length_b   1.000
_cell.length_c   1.000
_cell.angle_alpha   90.00
_cell.angle_beta   90.00
_cell.angle_gamma   90.00
#
_symmetry.space_group_name_H-M   'P 1'
#
loop_
_entity.id
_entity.type
_entity.pdbx_description
1 polymer ?
#
loop_
_entity_poly.entity_id
_entity_poly.type
_entity_poly.pdbx_seq_one_letter_code
_entity_poly.pdbx_strand_id
1 'polypeptide(L)'
;MGAEINTQKPFWPKRMTVLVLAFFAFVICYLDRVNISIAAISMQKEFGWSDVDKGYVFSFFFWGYLCMQIGGGYLANRFGGKLVLGWAVVFWSVFTLITPIAAFMSIPALLAVRFLMGVGEAGLAPSSFTVVGRWFPQTEQSRVMSFLSSGTILGTVGALLLGPKIVTTYGWEMIFYAFGALGFIWAIFWYFLIKEHPDQHPSITSYERTIIA
;
A
#
# COMPACT_ATOMS: atom_id res chain seq x y z
N MET A 1 -42.71 -13.55 -10.37
CA MET A 1 -42.71 -12.23 -9.72
C MET A 1 -41.34 -11.62 -9.99
N GLY A 2 -41.24 -10.80 -11.05
CA GLY A 2 -39.95 -10.29 -11.54
C GLY A 2 -39.38 -9.28 -10.56
N ALA A 3 -38.19 -9.55 -10.03
CA ALA A 3 -37.45 -8.55 -9.28
C ALA A 3 -37.19 -7.36 -10.20
N GLU A 4 -37.69 -6.18 -9.83
CA GLU A 4 -37.36 -4.93 -10.51
C GLU A 4 -35.84 -4.79 -10.55
N ILE A 5 -35.27 -5.02 -11.72
CA ILE A 5 -33.86 -4.84 -11.99
C ILE A 5 -33.63 -3.34 -11.83
N ASN A 6 -33.10 -2.91 -10.69
CA ASN A 6 -32.76 -1.51 -10.48
C ASN A 6 -31.71 -1.10 -11.53
N THR A 7 -32.13 -0.39 -12.56
CA THR A 7 -31.33 0.11 -13.68
C THR A 7 -30.84 1.54 -13.45
N GLN A 8 -31.18 2.15 -12.31
CA GLN A 8 -30.75 3.52 -12.02
C GLN A 8 -29.25 3.55 -11.70
N LYS A 9 -28.56 4.50 -12.32
CA LYS A 9 -27.15 4.78 -12.04
C LYS A 9 -27.02 5.21 -10.57
N PRO A 10 -26.29 4.46 -9.73
CA PRO A 10 -26.12 4.84 -8.33
C PRO A 10 -25.31 6.14 -8.23
N PHE A 11 -25.64 6.98 -7.25
CA PHE A 11 -24.90 8.21 -6.96
C PHE A 11 -23.42 7.92 -6.63
N TRP A 12 -23.15 6.81 -5.95
CA TRP A 12 -21.80 6.35 -5.63
C TRP A 12 -21.59 4.89 -6.06
N PRO A 13 -20.97 4.66 -7.23
CA PRO A 13 -20.70 3.30 -7.69
C PRO A 13 -19.72 2.54 -6.80
N LYS A 14 -19.91 1.24 -6.60
CA LYS A 14 -19.05 0.48 -5.68
C LYS A 14 -17.61 0.38 -6.17
N ARG A 15 -17.41 0.38 -7.49
CA ARG A 15 -16.08 0.52 -8.11
C ARG A 15 -15.34 1.80 -7.68
N MET A 16 -16.03 2.91 -7.37
CA MET A 16 -15.38 4.13 -6.86
C MET A 16 -14.83 3.94 -5.44
N THR A 17 -15.46 3.09 -4.63
CA THR A 17 -14.93 2.74 -3.31
C THR A 17 -13.63 1.94 -3.45
N VAL A 18 -13.59 1.01 -4.40
CA VAL A 18 -12.37 0.26 -4.76
C VAL A 18 -11.27 1.21 -5.22
N LEU A 19 -11.59 2.17 -6.11
CA LEU A 19 -10.66 3.18 -6.60
C LEU A 19 -10.03 3.99 -5.45
N VAL A 20 -10.87 4.52 -4.57
CA VAL A 20 -10.42 5.38 -3.46
C VAL A 20 -9.56 4.60 -2.48
N LEU A 21 -9.97 3.39 -2.07
CA LEU A 21 -9.17 2.59 -1.16
C LEU A 21 -7.86 2.13 -1.80
N ALA A 22 -7.89 1.66 -3.05
CA ALA A 22 -6.66 1.32 -3.77
C ALA A 22 -5.73 2.54 -3.89
N PHE A 23 -6.26 3.74 -4.14
CA PHE A 23 -5.47 4.97 -4.20
C PHE A 23 -4.75 5.24 -2.87
N PHE A 24 -5.47 5.10 -1.74
CA PHE A 24 -4.86 5.27 -0.43
C PHE A 24 -3.81 4.19 -0.12
N ALA A 25 -3.89 2.98 -0.70
CA ALA A 25 -2.81 1.99 -0.59
C ALA A 25 -1.51 2.50 -1.23
N PHE A 26 -1.59 3.18 -2.39
CA PHE A 26 -0.41 3.80 -3.03
C PHE A 26 0.14 4.97 -2.21
N VAL A 27 -0.74 5.78 -1.61
CA VAL A 27 -0.35 6.87 -0.70
C VAL A 27 0.41 6.32 0.49
N ILE A 28 -0.14 5.30 1.18
CA ILE A 28 0.47 4.67 2.35
C ILE A 28 1.81 4.02 1.99
N CYS A 29 1.88 3.30 0.87
CA CYS A 29 3.14 2.71 0.40
C CYS A 29 4.23 3.77 0.23
N TYR A 30 3.94 4.93 -0.35
CA TYR A 30 4.96 5.97 -0.51
C TYR A 30 5.22 6.78 0.77
N LEU A 31 4.25 6.88 1.68
CA LEU A 31 4.50 7.37 3.04
C LEU A 31 5.55 6.50 3.74
N ASP A 32 5.35 5.18 3.71
CA ASP A 32 6.23 4.18 4.33
C ASP A 32 7.59 4.08 3.63
N ARG A 33 7.63 4.26 2.30
CA ARG A 33 8.89 4.23 1.54
C ARG A 33 9.78 5.42 1.83
N VAL A 34 9.20 6.62 1.97
CA VAL A 34 9.96 7.86 2.13
C VAL A 34 10.37 8.09 3.58
N ASN A 35 9.61 7.56 4.56
CA ASN A 35 9.82 7.84 5.99
C ASN A 35 11.27 7.56 6.47
N ILE A 36 11.93 6.53 5.95
CA ILE A 36 13.28 6.14 6.35
C ILE A 36 14.33 7.15 5.93
N SER A 37 14.12 7.83 4.80
CA SER A 37 15.03 8.87 4.33
C SER A 37 14.99 10.10 5.26
N ILE A 38 13.81 10.40 5.81
CA ILE A 38 13.59 11.48 6.76
C ILE A 38 14.19 11.11 8.12
N ALA A 39 13.89 9.90 8.61
CA ALA A 39 14.40 9.41 9.89
C ALA A 39 15.91 9.18 9.89
N ALA A 40 16.51 8.85 8.75
CA ALA A 40 17.93 8.48 8.65
C ALA A 40 18.87 9.54 9.22
N ILE A 41 18.55 10.84 9.11
CA ILE A 41 19.39 11.91 9.67
C ILE A 41 19.47 11.80 11.20
N SER A 42 18.34 11.57 11.86
CA SER A 42 18.28 11.38 13.31
C SER A 42 18.91 10.05 13.73
N MET A 43 18.61 8.97 13.01
CA MET A 43 19.18 7.64 13.27
C MET A 43 20.72 7.63 13.12
N GLN A 44 21.27 8.32 12.12
CA GLN A 44 22.73 8.46 11.96
C GLN A 44 23.37 9.15 13.16
N LYS A 45 22.75 10.21 13.69
CA LYS A 45 23.24 10.94 14.87
C LYS A 45 23.16 10.08 16.14
N GLU A 46 22.10 9.31 16.29
CA GLU A 46 21.85 8.51 17.49
C GLU A 46 22.73 7.25 17.55
N PHE A 47 22.87 6.55 16.43
CA PHE A 47 23.59 5.27 16.38
C PHE A 47 25.03 5.40 15.87
N GLY A 48 25.47 6.61 15.49
CA GLY A 48 26.80 6.86 14.94
C GLY A 48 27.05 6.17 13.60
N TRP A 49 26.00 5.96 12.80
CA TRP A 49 26.10 5.26 11.51
C TRP A 49 26.90 6.05 10.48
N SER A 50 27.70 5.33 9.71
CA SER A 50 28.37 5.88 8.53
C SER A 50 27.36 6.12 7.39
N ASP A 51 27.77 6.90 6.38
CA ASP A 51 26.98 7.02 5.15
C ASP A 51 26.86 5.69 4.38
N VAL A 52 27.82 4.78 4.59
CA VAL A 52 27.78 3.42 4.01
C VAL A 52 26.65 2.61 4.65
N ASP A 53 26.50 2.65 5.97
CA ASP A 53 25.41 1.95 6.68
C ASP A 53 24.04 2.44 6.23
N LYS A 54 23.88 3.77 6.11
CA LYS A 54 22.66 4.38 5.55
C LYS A 54 22.40 3.92 4.12
N GLY A 55 23.43 3.86 3.29
CA GLY A 55 23.35 3.30 1.94
C GLY A 55 22.80 1.88 1.94
N TYR A 56 23.32 1.01 2.81
CA TYR A 56 22.80 -0.36 2.95
C TYR A 56 21.33 -0.39 3.38
N VAL A 57 20.94 0.41 4.38
CA VAL A 57 19.55 0.49 4.85
C VAL A 57 18.58 0.88 3.73
N PHE A 58 18.98 1.81 2.87
CA PHE A 58 18.17 2.21 1.72
C PHE A 58 18.13 1.13 0.62
N SER A 59 19.27 0.51 0.31
CA SER A 59 19.37 -0.45 -0.79
C SER A 59 18.69 -1.79 -0.50
N PHE A 60 18.71 -2.28 0.74
CA PHE A 60 18.13 -3.60 1.08
C PHE A 60 16.62 -3.68 0.83
N PHE A 61 15.92 -2.55 0.94
CA PHE A 61 14.52 -2.45 0.51
C PHE A 61 14.35 -2.83 -0.96
N PHE A 62 15.19 -2.28 -1.85
CA PHE A 62 15.10 -2.55 -3.28
C PHE A 62 15.48 -3.99 -3.66
N TRP A 63 16.38 -4.61 -2.90
CA TRP A 63 16.67 -6.04 -3.06
C TRP A 63 15.45 -6.91 -2.79
N GLY A 64 14.75 -6.68 -1.68
CA GLY A 64 13.51 -7.41 -1.37
C GLY A 64 12.41 -7.14 -2.40
N TYR A 65 12.28 -5.88 -2.81
CA TYR A 65 11.32 -5.46 -3.82
C TYR A 65 11.55 -6.15 -5.18
N LEU A 66 12.82 -6.21 -5.63
CA LEU A 66 13.21 -6.88 -6.86
C LEU A 66 12.87 -8.37 -6.83
N CYS A 67 13.22 -9.07 -5.74
CA CYS A 67 12.98 -10.51 -5.60
C CYS A 67 11.50 -10.87 -5.68
N MET A 68 10.61 -10.03 -5.13
CA MET A 68 9.20 -10.35 -5.02
C MET A 68 8.32 -9.73 -6.11
N GLN A 69 8.86 -8.93 -7.02
CA GLN A 69 8.04 -8.27 -8.06
C GLN A 69 7.33 -9.27 -8.99
N ILE A 70 8.04 -10.32 -9.44
CA ILE A 70 7.46 -11.39 -10.24
C ILE A 70 6.54 -12.28 -9.37
N GLY A 71 6.97 -12.59 -8.15
CA GLY A 71 6.20 -13.39 -7.19
C GLY A 71 4.87 -12.76 -6.83
N GLY A 72 4.83 -11.45 -6.60
CA GLY A 72 3.62 -10.68 -6.33
C GLY A 72 2.62 -10.74 -7.48
N GLY A 73 3.09 -10.69 -8.73
CA GLY A 73 2.27 -10.92 -9.92
C GLY A 73 1.64 -12.32 -9.96
N TYR A 74 2.45 -13.35 -9.72
CA TYR A 74 1.96 -14.73 -9.67
C TYR A 74 0.92 -14.92 -8.56
N LEU A 75 1.19 -14.40 -7.36
CA LEU A 75 0.27 -14.48 -6.22
C LEU A 75 -1.05 -13.77 -6.52
N ALA A 76 -1.00 -12.54 -7.05
CA ALA A 76 -2.19 -11.76 -7.37
C ALA A 76 -3.10 -12.48 -8.39
N ASN A 77 -2.50 -13.09 -9.41
CA ASN A 77 -3.24 -13.87 -10.40
C ASN A 77 -3.85 -15.15 -9.80
N ARG A 78 -3.12 -15.84 -8.92
CA ARG A 78 -3.56 -17.12 -8.33
C ARG A 78 -4.60 -16.96 -7.22
N PHE A 79 -4.40 -16.00 -6.32
CA PHE A 79 -5.19 -15.83 -5.10
C PHE A 79 -6.19 -14.67 -5.18
N GLY A 80 -6.08 -13.80 -6.18
CA GLY A 80 -6.93 -12.64 -6.35
C GLY A 80 -6.29 -11.34 -5.86
N GLY A 81 -6.68 -10.25 -6.52
CA GLY A 81 -6.10 -8.93 -6.26
C GLY A 81 -6.51 -8.38 -4.89
N LYS A 82 -7.73 -8.65 -4.41
CA LYS A 82 -8.17 -8.13 -3.11
C LYS A 82 -7.37 -8.76 -1.98
N LEU A 83 -7.27 -10.09 -1.96
CA LEU A 83 -6.55 -10.80 -0.91
C LEU A 83 -5.06 -10.44 -0.91
N VAL A 84 -4.41 -10.45 -2.07
CA VAL A 84 -2.97 -10.20 -2.14
C VAL A 84 -2.63 -8.75 -1.81
N LEU A 85 -3.42 -7.77 -2.29
CA LEU A 85 -3.21 -6.36 -1.93
C LEU A 85 -3.40 -6.14 -0.42
N GLY A 86 -4.47 -6.70 0.15
CA GLY A 86 -4.76 -6.56 1.58
C GLY A 86 -3.66 -7.15 2.46
N TRP A 87 -3.17 -8.35 2.12
CA TRP A 87 -2.08 -9.00 2.85
C TRP A 87 -0.76 -8.29 2.67
N ALA A 88 -0.47 -7.80 1.46
CA ALA A 88 0.73 -7.01 1.21
C ALA A 88 0.76 -5.78 2.14
N VAL A 89 -0.35 -5.03 2.22
CA VAL A 89 -0.44 -3.82 3.04
C VAL A 89 -0.18 -4.14 4.52
N VAL A 90 -0.88 -5.13 5.05
CA VAL A 90 -0.65 -5.59 6.43
C VAL A 90 0.80 -6.00 6.64
N PHE A 91 1.37 -6.77 5.71
CA PHE A 91 2.72 -7.30 5.82
C PHE A 91 3.76 -6.18 5.88
N TRP A 92 3.79 -5.24 4.93
CA TRP A 92 4.77 -4.16 4.99
C TRP A 92 4.52 -3.25 6.18
N SER A 93 3.27 -3.00 6.59
CA SER A 93 2.96 -2.19 7.77
C SER A 93 3.44 -2.81 9.08
N VAL A 94 3.41 -4.14 9.22
CA VAL A 94 4.06 -4.84 10.36
C VAL A 94 5.55 -4.49 10.40
N PHE A 95 6.25 -4.59 9.28
CA PHE A 95 7.68 -4.29 9.22
C PHE A 95 8.00 -2.80 9.34
N THR A 96 7.10 -1.91 8.91
CA THR A 96 7.17 -0.48 9.23
C THR A 96 7.15 -0.30 10.75
N LEU A 97 6.19 -0.89 11.47
CA LEU A 97 6.10 -0.77 12.94
C LEU A 97 7.30 -1.38 13.68
N ILE A 98 7.86 -2.48 13.18
CA ILE A 98 9.02 -3.15 13.81
C ILE A 98 10.33 -2.40 13.54
N THR A 99 10.37 -1.48 12.58
CA THR A 99 11.60 -0.79 12.18
C THR A 99 12.35 -0.14 13.34
N PRO A 100 11.72 0.65 14.22
CA PRO A 100 12.45 1.28 15.31
C PRO A 100 13.11 0.24 16.23
N ILE A 101 12.37 -0.82 16.58
CA ILE A 101 12.87 -1.93 17.40
C ILE A 101 14.10 -2.58 16.73
N ALA A 102 14.02 -2.87 15.44
CA ALA A 102 15.11 -3.47 14.70
C ALA A 102 16.35 -2.56 14.62
N ALA A 103 16.15 -1.24 14.50
CA ALA A 103 17.24 -0.27 14.50
C ALA A 103 17.98 -0.24 15.86
N PHE A 104 17.26 -0.31 16.98
CA PHE A 104 17.85 -0.41 18.31
C PHE A 104 18.57 -1.74 18.55
N MET A 105 18.16 -2.82 17.89
CA MET A 105 18.79 -4.13 18.04
C MET A 105 20.14 -4.19 17.33
N SER A 106 20.17 -3.94 16.02
CA SER A 106 21.41 -3.95 15.21
C SER A 106 21.15 -3.52 13.76
N ILE A 107 22.19 -3.09 13.05
CA ILE A 107 22.10 -2.80 11.61
C ILE A 107 21.60 -4.03 10.81
N PRO A 108 22.14 -5.25 10.97
CA PRO A 108 21.63 -6.41 10.24
C PRO A 108 20.14 -6.70 10.48
N ALA A 109 19.64 -6.51 11.70
CA ALA A 109 18.21 -6.65 11.99
C ALA A 109 17.38 -5.63 11.21
N LEU A 110 17.83 -4.37 11.15
CA LEU A 110 17.20 -3.35 10.35
C LEU A 110 17.25 -3.68 8.84
N LEU A 111 18.38 -4.16 8.32
CA LEU A 111 18.50 -4.57 6.93
C LEU A 111 17.52 -5.69 6.57
N ALA A 112 17.33 -6.67 7.46
CA ALA A 112 16.34 -7.73 7.29
C ALA A 112 14.91 -7.17 7.26
N VAL A 113 14.56 -6.26 8.17
CA VAL A 113 13.25 -5.58 8.17
C VAL A 113 13.05 -4.78 6.88
N ARG A 114 14.07 -4.05 6.41
CA ARG A 114 14.00 -3.29 5.15
C ARG A 114 13.77 -4.19 3.95
N PHE A 115 14.48 -5.31 3.89
CA PHE A 115 14.26 -6.33 2.86
C PHE A 115 12.82 -6.85 2.86
N LEU A 116 12.29 -7.20 4.04
CA LEU A 116 10.92 -7.71 4.18
C LEU A 116 9.87 -6.64 3.83
N MET A 117 10.09 -5.36 4.17
CA MET A 117 9.24 -4.26 3.68
C MET A 117 9.21 -4.23 2.15
N GLY A 118 10.38 -4.34 1.50
CA GLY A 118 10.49 -4.41 0.04
C GLY A 118 9.70 -5.56 -0.57
N VAL A 119 9.80 -6.75 0.04
CA VAL A 119 9.04 -7.95 -0.37
C VAL A 119 7.52 -7.69 -0.31
N GLY A 120 7.04 -7.04 0.75
CA GLY A 120 5.62 -6.69 0.89
C GLY A 120 5.16 -5.67 -0.16
N GLU A 121 5.88 -4.55 -0.28
CA GLU A 121 5.50 -3.46 -1.20
C GLU A 121 5.55 -3.87 -2.67
N ALA A 122 6.35 -4.88 -3.04
CA ALA A 122 6.38 -5.43 -4.39
C ALA A 122 5.02 -5.95 -4.87
N GLY A 123 4.15 -6.36 -3.95
CA GLY A 123 2.80 -6.84 -4.24
C GLY A 123 1.80 -5.75 -4.64
N LEU A 124 2.10 -4.47 -4.38
CA LEU A 124 1.14 -3.36 -4.57
C LEU A 124 0.68 -3.23 -6.02
N ALA A 125 1.63 -3.02 -6.94
CA ALA A 125 1.34 -2.80 -8.35
C ALA A 125 0.63 -4.00 -9.01
N PRO A 126 1.17 -5.25 -8.95
CA PRO A 126 0.52 -6.40 -9.58
C PRO A 126 -0.88 -6.66 -9.03
N SER A 127 -1.07 -6.60 -7.71
CA SER A 127 -2.39 -6.81 -7.11
C SER A 127 -3.38 -5.73 -7.52
N SER A 128 -2.93 -4.49 -7.65
CA SER A 128 -3.75 -3.38 -8.12
C SER A 128 -4.17 -3.56 -9.59
N PHE A 129 -3.28 -4.05 -10.46
CA PHE A 129 -3.66 -4.41 -11.83
C PHE A 129 -4.76 -5.49 -11.84
N THR A 130 -4.65 -6.53 -11.01
CA THR A 130 -5.67 -7.58 -10.91
C THR A 130 -7.00 -7.04 -10.38
N VAL A 131 -6.99 -6.17 -9.35
CA VAL A 131 -8.21 -5.53 -8.83
C VAL A 131 -8.86 -4.65 -9.89
N VAL A 132 -8.08 -3.80 -10.55
CA VAL A 132 -8.59 -2.88 -11.58
C VAL A 132 -9.13 -3.64 -12.77
N GLY A 133 -8.44 -4.71 -13.19
CA GLY A 133 -8.88 -5.60 -14.25
C GLY A 133 -10.23 -6.27 -14.00
N ARG A 134 -10.60 -6.48 -12.72
CA ARG A 134 -11.87 -7.11 -12.32
C ARG A 134 -13.00 -6.11 -12.07
N TRP A 135 -12.67 -4.88 -11.67
CA TRP A 135 -13.66 -3.90 -11.21
C TRP A 135 -13.97 -2.79 -12.23
N PHE A 136 -13.18 -2.68 -13.30
CA PHE A 136 -13.31 -1.61 -14.29
C PHE A 136 -13.26 -2.15 -15.73
N PRO A 137 -14.05 -1.55 -16.64
CA PRO A 137 -14.03 -1.90 -18.05
C PRO A 137 -12.67 -1.57 -18.66
N GLN A 138 -12.24 -2.37 -19.64
CA GLN A 138 -10.91 -2.27 -20.27
C GLN A 138 -10.57 -0.85 -20.77
N THR A 139 -11.57 -0.11 -21.25
CA THR A 139 -11.43 1.28 -21.74
C THR A 139 -11.09 2.29 -20.64
N GLU A 140 -11.40 2.00 -19.37
CA GLU A 140 -11.14 2.90 -18.23
C GLU A 140 -9.91 2.47 -17.40
N GLN A 141 -9.42 1.24 -17.54
CA GLN A 141 -8.37 0.68 -16.67
C GLN A 141 -7.07 1.50 -16.67
N SER A 142 -6.64 2.01 -17.83
CA SER A 142 -5.42 2.83 -17.92
C SER A 142 -5.58 4.15 -17.15
N ARG A 143 -6.73 4.81 -17.27
CA ARG A 143 -7.04 6.04 -16.54
C ARG A 143 -7.09 5.80 -15.03
N VAL A 144 -7.67 4.68 -14.62
CA VAL A 144 -7.71 4.25 -13.22
C VAL A 144 -6.31 4.01 -12.68
N MET A 145 -5.47 3.23 -13.39
CA MET A 145 -4.09 2.98 -12.94
C MET A 145 -3.24 4.25 -12.87
N SER A 146 -3.42 5.18 -13.81
CA SER A 146 -2.77 6.51 -13.75
C SER A 146 -3.22 7.31 -12.53
N PHE A 147 -4.51 7.28 -12.20
CA PHE A 147 -5.01 7.91 -10.97
C PHE A 147 -4.41 7.27 -9.71
N LEU A 148 -4.41 5.94 -9.61
CA LEU A 148 -3.77 5.22 -8.49
C LEU A 148 -2.29 5.58 -8.35
N SER A 149 -1.56 5.65 -9.47
CA SER A 149 -0.14 5.99 -9.50
C SER A 149 0.12 7.43 -9.01
N SER A 150 -0.81 8.37 -9.20
CA SER A 150 -0.68 9.72 -8.64
C SER A 150 -0.66 9.72 -7.10
N GLY A 151 -1.20 8.67 -6.46
CA GLY A 151 -1.12 8.47 -5.01
C GLY A 151 0.31 8.37 -4.49
N THR A 152 1.25 7.89 -5.31
CA THR A 152 2.68 7.83 -4.95
C THR A 152 3.28 9.21 -4.71
N ILE A 153 2.90 10.19 -5.53
CA ILE A 153 3.33 11.58 -5.42
C ILE A 153 2.71 12.18 -4.16
N LEU A 154 1.40 11.97 -3.96
CA LEU A 154 0.71 12.48 -2.77
C LEU A 154 1.30 11.89 -1.47
N GLY A 155 1.61 10.60 -1.44
CA GLY A 155 2.27 9.94 -0.31
C GLY A 155 3.66 10.52 -0.04
N THR A 156 4.45 10.74 -1.09
CA THR A 156 5.78 11.36 -0.98
C THR A 156 5.70 12.77 -0.41
N VAL A 157 4.82 13.61 -0.96
CA VAL A 157 4.60 14.99 -0.49
C VAL A 157 4.10 14.97 0.95
N GLY A 158 3.15 14.10 1.28
CA GLY A 158 2.65 13.92 2.64
C GLY A 158 3.76 13.54 3.63
N ALA A 159 4.64 12.60 3.26
CA ALA A 159 5.78 12.22 4.09
C ALA A 159 6.73 13.39 4.31
N LEU A 160 7.09 14.12 3.25
CA LEU A 160 8.02 15.24 3.34
C LEU A 160 7.47 16.45 4.11
N LEU A 161 6.15 16.66 4.09
CA LEU A 161 5.51 17.73 4.85
C LEU A 161 5.29 17.37 6.33
N LEU A 162 4.81 16.15 6.60
CA LEU A 162 4.44 15.72 7.96
C LEU A 162 5.63 15.11 8.71
N GLY A 163 6.48 14.36 8.01
CA GLY A 163 7.56 13.57 8.59
C GLY A 163 8.54 14.40 9.41
N PRO A 164 9.16 15.46 8.88
CA PRO A 164 10.11 16.28 9.64
C PRO A 164 9.51 16.88 10.91
N LYS A 165 8.23 17.28 10.87
CA LYS A 165 7.51 17.80 12.03
C LYS A 165 7.30 16.72 13.10
N ILE A 166 6.94 15.51 12.69
CA ILE A 166 6.79 14.36 13.60
C ILE A 166 8.15 14.03 14.24
N VAL A 167 9.20 13.90 13.43
CA VAL A 167 10.55 13.53 13.88
C VAL A 167 11.11 14.54 14.89
N THR A 168 10.96 15.84 14.63
CA THR A 168 11.49 16.89 15.51
C THR A 168 10.69 17.07 16.81
N THR A 169 9.39 16.72 16.81
CA THR A 169 8.52 16.91 17.98
C THR A 169 8.46 15.68 18.88
N TYR A 170 8.44 14.48 18.30
CA TYR A 170 8.14 13.23 19.01
C TYR A 170 9.22 12.14 18.88
N GLY A 171 10.32 12.41 18.17
CA GLY A 171 11.34 11.41 17.87
C GLY A 171 11.13 10.73 16.52
N TRP A 172 12.19 10.12 16.01
CA TRP A 172 12.19 9.54 14.67
C TRP A 172 11.40 8.24 14.59
N GLU A 173 11.26 7.52 15.70
CA GLU A 173 10.55 6.27 15.83
C GLU A 173 9.06 6.46 15.53
N MET A 174 8.52 7.60 15.96
CA MET A 174 7.09 7.90 15.89
C MET A 174 6.58 8.03 14.45
N ILE A 175 7.43 8.36 13.48
CA ILE A 175 7.02 8.39 12.06
C ILE A 175 6.68 6.98 11.56
N PHE A 176 7.42 5.96 12.03
CA PHE A 176 7.19 4.56 11.67
C PHE A 176 5.94 4.01 12.35
N TYR A 177 5.73 4.34 13.63
CA TYR A 177 4.52 3.95 14.34
C TYR A 177 3.27 4.60 13.75
N ALA A 178 3.33 5.90 13.44
CA ALA A 178 2.20 6.62 12.85
C ALA A 178 1.83 6.08 11.46
N PHE A 179 2.79 5.96 10.55
CA PHE A 179 2.50 5.54 9.18
C PHE A 179 2.21 4.04 9.08
N GLY A 180 2.90 3.20 9.85
CA GLY A 180 2.59 1.78 9.95
C GLY A 180 1.17 1.53 10.46
N ALA A 181 0.70 2.28 11.47
CA ALA A 181 -0.67 2.17 11.97
C ALA A 181 -1.74 2.54 10.92
N LEU A 182 -1.45 3.53 10.05
CA LEU A 182 -2.37 3.90 8.95
C LEU A 182 -2.63 2.72 8.00
N GLY A 183 -1.62 1.88 7.74
CA GLY A 183 -1.80 0.69 6.91
C GLY A 183 -2.73 -0.35 7.52
N PHE A 184 -2.70 -0.55 8.85
CA PHE A 184 -3.66 -1.43 9.53
C PHE A 184 -5.08 -0.86 9.52
N ILE A 185 -5.22 0.44 9.77
CA ILE A 185 -6.51 1.13 9.70
C ILE A 185 -7.08 0.97 8.28
N TRP A 186 -6.27 1.20 7.26
CA TRP A 186 -6.65 0.98 5.87
C TRP A 186 -7.05 -0.48 5.61
N ALA A 187 -6.30 -1.45 6.13
CA ALA A 187 -6.57 -2.88 5.92
C ALA A 187 -7.93 -3.30 6.50
N ILE A 188 -8.31 -2.76 7.66
CA ILE A 188 -9.65 -2.95 8.24
C ILE A 188 -10.71 -2.52 7.21
N PHE A 189 -10.63 -1.27 6.71
CA PHE A 189 -11.59 -0.80 5.71
C PHE A 189 -11.56 -1.64 4.42
N TRP A 190 -10.39 -2.05 3.96
CA TRP A 190 -10.23 -2.88 2.77
C TRP A 190 -10.95 -4.23 2.88
N TYR A 191 -10.75 -4.96 3.99
CA TYR A 191 -11.33 -6.28 4.16
C TYR A 191 -12.85 -6.23 4.38
N PHE A 192 -13.36 -5.20 5.06
CA PHE A 192 -14.79 -5.02 5.32
C PHE A 192 -15.56 -4.46 4.12
N LEU A 193 -15.01 -3.49 3.39
CA LEU A 193 -15.75 -2.76 2.35
C LEU A 193 -15.61 -3.34 0.94
N ILE A 194 -14.53 -4.06 0.64
CA ILE A 194 -14.27 -4.59 -0.71
C ILE A 194 -14.60 -6.07 -0.79
N LYS A 195 -15.08 -6.53 -1.95
CA LYS A 195 -15.23 -7.96 -2.29
C LYS A 195 -14.30 -8.30 -3.47
N GLU A 196 -13.92 -9.57 -3.59
CA GLU A 196 -12.97 -9.98 -4.63
C GLU A 196 -13.61 -9.86 -6.03
N HIS A 197 -14.84 -10.35 -6.16
CA HIS A 197 -15.62 -10.25 -7.39
C HIS A 197 -16.77 -9.25 -7.25
N PRO A 198 -17.01 -8.40 -8.27
CA PRO A 198 -18.18 -7.50 -8.31
C PRO A 198 -19.49 -8.27 -8.13
N ASP A 199 -19.60 -9.48 -8.69
CA ASP A 199 -20.81 -10.32 -8.65
C ASP A 199 -21.19 -10.80 -7.25
N GLN A 200 -20.19 -10.89 -6.36
CA GLN A 200 -20.36 -11.29 -4.96
C GLN A 200 -20.69 -10.10 -4.05
N HIS A 201 -20.73 -8.88 -4.59
CA HIS A 201 -21.06 -7.70 -3.81
C HIS A 201 -22.58 -7.59 -3.65
N PRO A 202 -23.13 -7.68 -2.42
CA PRO A 202 -24.58 -7.82 -2.19
C PRO A 202 -25.39 -6.59 -2.63
N SER A 203 -24.74 -5.44 -2.76
CA SER A 203 -25.38 -4.17 -3.12
C SER A 203 -24.91 -3.58 -4.46
N ILE A 204 -24.35 -4.40 -5.37
CA ILE A 204 -24.00 -3.89 -6.71
C ILE A 204 -25.26 -3.77 -7.56
N THR A 205 -25.47 -2.62 -8.18
CA THR A 205 -26.62 -2.37 -9.03
C THR A 205 -26.49 -3.14 -10.35
N SER A 206 -27.60 -3.60 -10.92
CA SER A 206 -27.62 -4.32 -12.19
C SER A 206 -26.99 -3.52 -13.34
N TYR A 207 -27.14 -2.20 -13.31
CA TYR A 207 -26.46 -1.27 -14.23
C TYR A 207 -24.93 -1.34 -14.15
N GLU A 208 -24.35 -1.45 -12.94
CA GLU A 208 -22.91 -1.58 -12.78
C GLU A 208 -22.40 -2.92 -13.31
N ARG A 209 -23.18 -4.00 -13.12
CA ARG A 209 -22.80 -5.33 -13.66
C ARG A 209 -22.66 -5.30 -15.17
N THR A 210 -23.57 -4.65 -15.90
CA THR A 210 -23.50 -4.54 -17.36
C THR A 210 -22.29 -3.74 -17.86
N ILE A 211 -21.74 -2.84 -17.04
CA ILE A 211 -20.53 -2.07 -17.42
C ILE A 211 -19.25 -2.87 -17.14
N ILE A 212 -19.28 -3.76 -16.14
CA ILE A 212 -18.11 -4.53 -15.71
C ILE A 212 -18.00 -5.87 -16.45
N ALA A 213 -19.13 -6.46 -16.86
CA ALA A 213 -19.21 -7.67 -17.68
C ALA A 213 -18.62 -7.45 -19.08
#